data_AF-A0A5C3E3J8-F1
#
_entry.id   AF-A0A5C3E3J8-F1
#
_cell.length_a   1.000
_cell.length_b   1.000
_cell.length_c   1.000
_cell.angle_alpha   90.00
_cell.angle_beta   90.00
_cell.angle_gamma   90.00
#
_symmetry.space_group_name_H-M   'P 1'
#
loop_
_entity.id
_entity.type
_entity.pdbx_description
1 polymer ?
#
loop_
_entity_poly.entity_id
_entity_poly.type
_entity_poly.pdbx_seq_one_letter_code
_entity_poly.pdbx_strand_id
1 'polypeptide(L)'
;MTRLSTVSQLSARDVHPNPTTIAPLLPASAPLPHQQTPLHKPPRWWPSPSSSSSAISLSYPQGGEPNTWAKLRHIYREEIAEFFGTFLILIFGAGVECQVNLHYHSSATRDSSAYGSYLQGRLAWAAGVAMAGWVSGGISGGHCNPSVTIALACFRGFPRRKILPFIMAQILGATMGSLLVYANNVAHIERFEGNTGHRSVTGPTSTAGFFFTFPSPDLSFSSAVFSEFLATSILLFVVFALADTANLNPPKGTQPFAMFIVLLGIGASLGYNTGYAINGARDTGPRIALWLMGYGKEVWTHDGWYWLWNPWLASIAGGVVGAGTYDVFVYSGVDSPVNKPKQKRGRVDGYGALTQDEEENGVREEV
;
A
#
# COMPACT_ATOMS: atom_id res chain seq x y z
N MET A 1 12.65 3.74 25.25
CA MET A 1 13.72 4.10 24.31
C MET A 1 13.07 4.64 23.03
N THR A 2 13.44 5.84 22.61
CA THR A 2 12.95 6.45 21.36
C THR A 2 13.67 5.81 20.15
N ARG A 3 12.99 5.60 19.01
CA ARG A 3 13.61 4.98 17.80
C ARG A 3 14.89 5.68 17.31
N LEU A 4 15.11 6.93 17.74
CA LEU A 4 16.31 7.70 17.43
C LEU A 4 17.55 7.27 18.24
N SER A 5 17.39 6.63 19.40
CA SER A 5 18.54 6.17 20.21
C SER A 5 19.25 4.95 19.61
N THR A 6 18.62 4.26 18.65
CA THR A 6 19.18 3.10 17.93
C THR A 6 20.01 3.47 16.70
N VAL A 7 20.05 4.75 16.30
CA VAL A 7 20.80 5.22 15.10
C VAL A 7 22.30 4.89 15.19
N SER A 8 22.88 4.96 16.39
CA SER A 8 24.31 4.68 16.62
C SER A 8 24.69 3.21 16.57
N GLN A 9 23.70 2.30 16.54
CA GLN A 9 23.92 0.84 16.62
C GLN A 9 23.73 0.11 15.28
N LEU A 10 23.34 0.80 14.21
CA LEU A 10 23.08 0.18 12.90
C LEU A 10 24.37 -0.08 12.10
N SER A 11 24.58 -1.32 11.68
CA SER A 11 25.74 -1.71 10.87
C SER A 11 25.50 -1.47 9.36
N ALA A 12 26.58 -1.52 8.57
CA ALA A 12 26.50 -1.42 7.11
C ALA A 12 25.66 -2.54 6.48
N ARG A 13 25.70 -3.76 7.05
CA ARG A 13 24.92 -4.92 6.57
C ARG A 13 23.43 -4.74 6.79
N ASP A 14 23.03 -4.08 7.87
CA ASP A 14 21.62 -3.83 8.19
C ASP A 14 21.00 -2.83 7.20
N VAL A 15 21.76 -1.79 6.84
CA VAL A 15 21.29 -0.69 5.97
C VAL A 15 21.41 -1.02 4.48
N HIS A 16 22.40 -1.84 4.09
CA HIS A 16 22.71 -2.21 2.72
C HIS A 16 22.76 -3.75 2.57
N PRO A 17 21.62 -4.44 2.44
CA PRO A 17 21.59 -5.89 2.25
C PRO A 17 22.20 -6.29 0.90
N ASN A 18 22.79 -7.49 0.83
CA ASN A 18 23.44 -7.98 -0.38
C ASN A 18 22.37 -8.23 -1.49
N PRO A 19 22.47 -7.56 -2.65
CA PRO A 19 21.50 -7.71 -3.72
C PRO A 19 21.50 -9.12 -4.34
N THR A 20 22.56 -9.91 -4.18
CA THR A 20 22.60 -11.31 -4.68
C THR A 20 21.83 -12.31 -3.79
N THR A 21 21.52 -11.94 -2.56
CA THR A 21 20.70 -12.77 -1.64
C THR A 21 19.21 -12.49 -1.73
N ILE A 22 18.79 -11.54 -2.58
CA ILE A 22 17.39 -11.13 -2.76
C ILE A 22 17.06 -11.19 -4.26
N ALA A 23 16.48 -12.28 -4.75
CA ALA A 23 15.97 -12.35 -6.12
C ALA A 23 14.74 -11.43 -6.28
N PRO A 24 14.60 -10.66 -7.38
CA PRO A 24 14.58 -11.18 -8.75
C PRO A 24 15.41 -10.38 -9.80
N LEU A 25 15.73 -11.03 -10.93
CA LEU A 25 16.20 -10.40 -12.16
C LEU A 25 14.99 -9.88 -12.97
N LEU A 26 14.92 -8.57 -13.16
CA LEU A 26 13.87 -7.86 -13.91
C LEU A 26 14.48 -7.12 -15.12
N PRO A 27 13.66 -6.71 -16.12
CA PRO A 27 14.14 -5.90 -17.24
C PRO A 27 14.71 -4.57 -16.73
N ALA A 28 15.88 -4.18 -17.24
CA ALA A 28 16.67 -3.03 -16.77
C ALA A 28 17.16 -3.11 -15.32
N SER A 29 17.54 -4.29 -14.85
CA SER A 29 18.36 -4.42 -13.64
C SER A 29 19.65 -3.61 -13.82
N ALA A 30 19.88 -2.59 -12.99
CA ALA A 30 21.16 -1.90 -12.99
C ALA A 30 22.26 -2.94 -12.71
N PRO A 31 23.30 -3.03 -13.55
CA PRO A 31 24.40 -3.96 -13.29
C PRO A 31 24.97 -3.65 -11.91
N LEU A 32 25.28 -4.71 -11.16
CA LEU A 32 25.84 -4.52 -9.83
C LEU A 32 27.13 -3.70 -9.95
N PRO A 33 27.50 -2.85 -8.97
CA PRO A 33 28.69 -2.02 -9.09
C PRO A 33 30.00 -2.79 -9.37
N HIS A 34 30.07 -4.08 -9.03
CA HIS A 34 31.21 -4.95 -9.36
C HIS A 34 31.14 -5.57 -10.78
N GLN A 35 29.98 -5.52 -11.44
CA GLN A 35 29.78 -5.97 -12.81
C GLN A 35 30.05 -4.81 -13.76
N GLN A 36 31.31 -4.67 -14.19
CA GLN A 36 31.64 -3.75 -15.28
C GLN A 36 30.97 -4.24 -16.57
N THR A 37 30.15 -3.40 -17.19
CA THR A 37 29.57 -3.66 -18.50
C THR A 37 30.07 -2.61 -19.49
N PRO A 38 30.02 -2.86 -20.81
CA PRO A 38 30.39 -1.85 -21.81
C PRO A 38 29.59 -0.55 -21.69
N LEU A 39 28.38 -0.60 -21.10
CA LEU A 39 27.47 0.53 -20.95
C LEU A 39 27.57 1.24 -19.59
N HIS A 40 28.01 0.55 -18.52
CA HIS A 40 28.05 1.10 -17.17
C HIS A 40 29.40 0.87 -16.48
N LYS A 41 30.04 1.98 -16.09
CA LYS A 41 31.18 1.97 -15.15
C LYS A 41 30.65 1.99 -13.71
N PRO A 42 31.38 1.39 -12.75
CA PRO A 42 31.06 1.55 -11.33
C PRO A 42 30.96 3.04 -10.98
N PRO A 43 30.01 3.44 -10.12
CA PRO A 43 29.90 4.82 -9.69
C PRO A 43 31.16 5.23 -8.92
N ARG A 44 31.53 6.52 -8.96
CA ARG A 44 32.77 7.05 -8.36
C ARG A 44 32.93 6.77 -6.87
N TRP A 45 31.82 6.61 -6.16
CA TRP A 45 31.78 6.32 -4.73
C TRP A 45 31.93 4.83 -4.40
N TRP A 46 31.98 3.95 -5.41
CA TRP A 46 32.25 2.53 -5.23
C TRP A 46 33.75 2.27 -5.21
N PRO A 47 34.28 1.56 -4.19
CA PRO A 47 35.70 1.25 -4.13
C PRO A 47 36.10 0.33 -5.28
N SER A 48 37.16 0.70 -6.00
CA SER A 48 37.77 -0.17 -7.01
C SER A 48 38.34 -1.41 -6.32
N PRO A 49 38.12 -2.64 -6.86
CA PRO A 49 38.81 -3.81 -6.36
C PRO A 49 40.32 -3.57 -6.46
N SER A 50 41.05 -3.65 -5.34
CA SER A 50 42.50 -3.63 -5.38
C SER A 50 42.98 -4.84 -6.17
N SER A 51 43.90 -4.60 -7.11
CA SER A 51 44.52 -5.64 -7.94
C SER A 51 45.44 -6.53 -7.11
N SER A 52 44.87 -7.45 -6.33
CA SER A 52 45.60 -8.61 -5.78
C SER A 52 44.66 -9.80 -5.69
N SER A 53 44.98 -10.80 -6.51
CA SER A 53 44.25 -12.02 -6.79
C SER A 53 43.86 -12.86 -5.57
N SER A 54 42.77 -13.61 -5.75
CA SER A 54 42.45 -14.96 -5.23
C SER A 54 41.09 -14.99 -4.54
N ALA A 55 40.16 -15.77 -5.11
CA ALA A 55 38.78 -15.99 -4.65
C ALA A 55 37.89 -14.73 -4.63
N ILE A 56 36.99 -14.66 -5.63
CA ILE A 56 35.84 -13.75 -5.60
C ILE A 56 34.89 -14.26 -4.51
N SER A 57 35.22 -13.98 -3.25
CA SER A 57 34.19 -13.89 -2.22
C SER A 57 33.37 -12.65 -2.56
N LEU A 58 32.05 -12.81 -2.68
CA LEU A 58 31.06 -11.77 -2.94
C LEU A 58 30.94 -10.78 -1.76
N SER A 59 32.07 -10.29 -1.24
CA SER A 59 32.12 -9.31 -0.18
C SER A 59 31.82 -7.94 -0.78
N TYR A 60 30.55 -7.52 -0.63
CA TYR A 60 30.18 -6.11 -0.63
C TYR A 60 31.23 -5.33 0.17
N PRO A 61 31.68 -4.13 -0.23
CA PRO A 61 32.72 -3.39 0.47
C PRO A 61 32.32 -3.19 1.93
N GLN A 62 32.81 -4.07 2.79
CA GLN A 62 32.61 -4.02 4.22
C GLN A 62 33.62 -3.02 4.75
N GLY A 63 33.19 -1.80 5.00
CA GLY A 63 34.09 -0.82 5.60
C GLY A 63 33.58 0.61 5.72
N GLY A 64 32.53 1.00 4.98
CA GLY A 64 31.93 2.31 5.16
C GLY A 64 30.83 2.29 6.22
N GLU A 65 30.93 3.12 7.26
CA GLU A 65 29.75 3.41 8.08
C GLU A 65 28.65 4.04 7.21
N PRO A 66 27.38 3.57 7.32
CA PRO A 66 26.30 4.20 6.58
C PRO A 66 26.13 5.64 7.03
N ASN A 67 25.94 6.54 6.07
CA ASN A 67 25.70 7.94 6.38
C ASN A 67 24.37 8.14 7.15
N THR A 68 24.22 9.31 7.77
CA THR A 68 23.05 9.63 8.62
C THR A 68 21.73 9.48 7.86
N TRP A 69 21.68 9.85 6.58
CA TRP A 69 20.48 9.70 5.75
C TRP A 69 20.11 8.23 5.55
N ALA A 70 21.08 7.37 5.24
CA ALA A 70 20.85 5.93 5.05
C ALA A 70 20.36 5.28 6.35
N LYS A 71 20.94 5.65 7.50
CA LYS A 71 20.47 5.21 8.83
C LYS A 71 19.04 5.67 9.10
N LEU A 72 18.73 6.96 8.87
CA LEU A 72 17.38 7.52 9.09
C LEU A 72 16.32 6.85 8.18
N ARG A 73 16.63 6.75 6.89
CA ARG A 73 15.77 6.08 5.89
C ARG A 73 15.52 4.63 6.27
N HIS A 74 16.52 3.93 6.82
CA HIS A 74 16.35 2.55 7.28
C HIS A 74 15.40 2.46 8.48
N ILE A 75 15.51 3.35 9.47
CA ILE A 75 14.67 3.36 10.68
C ILE A 75 13.18 3.60 10.36
N TYR A 76 12.90 4.45 9.39
CA TYR A 76 11.54 4.79 8.95
C TYR A 76 11.16 4.13 7.62
N ARG A 77 11.89 3.09 7.20
CA ARG A 77 11.75 2.51 5.85
C ARG A 77 10.34 2.01 5.56
N GLU A 78 9.66 1.51 6.59
CA GLU A 78 8.31 0.97 6.45
C GLU A 78 7.28 2.09 6.30
N GLU A 79 7.35 3.12 7.13
CA GLU A 79 6.48 4.28 7.00
C GLU A 79 6.73 5.03 5.68
N ILE A 80 7.99 5.14 5.24
CA ILE A 80 8.33 5.71 3.93
C ILE A 80 7.76 4.86 2.79
N ALA A 81 7.82 3.53 2.90
CA ALA A 81 7.24 2.63 1.91
C ALA A 81 5.70 2.77 1.84
N GLU A 82 5.02 2.84 2.98
CA GLU A 82 3.57 3.08 3.06
C GLU A 82 3.16 4.44 2.50
N PHE A 83 3.97 5.48 2.75
CA PHE A 83 3.80 6.80 2.15
C PHE A 83 3.86 6.72 0.63
N PHE A 84 4.93 6.15 0.06
CA PHE A 84 5.08 6.10 -1.40
C PHE A 84 4.12 5.13 -2.08
N GLY A 85 3.75 4.04 -1.40
CA GLY A 85 2.71 3.14 -1.90
C GLY A 85 1.36 3.85 -2.00
N THR A 86 0.91 4.48 -0.92
CA THR A 86 -0.38 5.21 -0.95
C THR A 86 -0.33 6.44 -1.86
N PHE A 87 0.81 7.12 -1.94
CA PHE A 87 1.07 8.18 -2.93
C PHE A 87 0.79 7.71 -4.36
N LEU A 88 1.32 6.55 -4.76
CA LEU A 88 1.10 6.00 -6.11
C LEU A 88 -0.36 5.64 -6.35
N ILE A 89 -1.09 5.14 -5.35
CA ILE A 89 -2.53 4.92 -5.46
C ILE A 89 -3.23 6.21 -5.92
N LEU A 90 -2.88 7.37 -5.36
CA LEU A 90 -3.52 8.63 -5.70
C LEU A 90 -2.98 9.27 -6.97
N ILE A 91 -1.69 9.11 -7.28
CA ILE A 91 -1.13 9.57 -8.57
C ILE A 91 -1.90 8.94 -9.74
N PHE A 92 -2.08 7.62 -9.71
CA PHE A 92 -2.80 6.92 -10.78
C PHE A 92 -4.32 7.10 -10.67
N GLY A 93 -4.86 6.96 -9.45
CA GLY A 93 -6.29 7.01 -9.20
C GLY A 93 -6.91 8.39 -9.43
N ALA A 94 -6.47 9.41 -8.69
CA ALA A 94 -6.99 10.77 -8.92
C ALA A 94 -6.55 11.30 -10.30
N GLY A 95 -5.37 10.91 -10.79
CA GLY A 95 -4.89 11.27 -12.12
C GLY A 95 -5.83 10.83 -13.24
N VAL A 96 -6.31 9.58 -13.20
CA VAL A 96 -7.27 9.10 -14.20
C VAL A 96 -8.63 9.78 -14.07
N GLU A 97 -9.09 10.08 -12.85
CA GLU A 97 -10.36 10.81 -12.68
C GLU A 97 -10.28 12.22 -13.24
N CYS A 98 -9.17 12.94 -13.00
CA CYS A 98 -8.94 14.22 -13.66
C CYS A 98 -8.93 14.07 -15.19
N GLN A 99 -8.19 13.10 -15.72
CA GLN A 99 -8.09 12.90 -17.17
C GLN A 99 -9.45 12.58 -17.81
N VAL A 100 -10.23 11.68 -17.21
CA VAL A 100 -11.52 11.26 -17.79
C VAL A 100 -12.55 12.37 -17.62
N ASN A 101 -12.71 12.91 -16.41
CA ASN A 101 -13.84 13.80 -16.11
C ASN A 101 -13.61 15.25 -16.58
N LEU A 102 -12.38 15.78 -16.52
CA LEU A 102 -12.09 17.14 -17.03
C LEU A 102 -12.20 17.22 -18.56
N HIS A 103 -12.09 16.09 -19.25
CA HIS A 103 -12.11 16.01 -20.71
C HIS A 103 -13.32 15.23 -21.25
N TYR A 104 -14.34 14.99 -20.41
CA TYR A 104 -15.55 14.26 -20.77
C TYR A 104 -16.47 15.06 -21.71
N HIS A 105 -16.28 16.38 -21.84
CA HIS A 105 -17.02 17.21 -22.79
C HIS A 105 -16.18 17.49 -24.04
N SER A 106 -16.84 17.57 -25.21
CA SER A 106 -16.21 17.72 -26.53
C SER A 106 -15.06 18.73 -26.52
N SER A 107 -13.90 18.26 -26.97
CA SER A 107 -12.79 19.11 -27.34
C SER A 107 -13.01 19.60 -28.78
N ALA A 108 -12.48 20.78 -29.13
CA ALA A 108 -12.52 21.27 -30.51
C ALA A 108 -11.70 20.39 -31.49
N THR A 109 -10.90 19.46 -30.96
CA THR A 109 -9.98 18.61 -31.73
C THR A 109 -10.29 17.12 -31.63
N ARG A 110 -11.12 16.68 -30.67
CA ARG A 110 -11.48 15.27 -30.43
C ARG A 110 -12.84 15.13 -29.72
N ASP A 111 -13.54 14.03 -30.02
CA ASP A 111 -14.77 13.65 -29.33
C ASP A 111 -14.57 13.37 -27.84
N SER A 112 -15.61 13.58 -27.05
CA SER A 112 -15.68 13.40 -25.59
C SER A 112 -15.20 12.03 -25.11
N SER A 113 -15.41 10.97 -25.91
CA SER A 113 -14.96 9.60 -25.58
C SER A 113 -13.48 9.34 -25.83
N ALA A 114 -12.72 10.31 -26.36
CA ALA A 114 -11.33 10.07 -26.77
C ALA A 114 -10.33 9.94 -25.60
N TYR A 115 -10.69 10.42 -24.40
CA TYR A 115 -9.77 10.49 -23.25
C TYR A 115 -10.07 9.50 -22.12
N GLY A 116 -11.20 8.77 -22.20
CA GLY A 116 -11.44 7.54 -21.44
C GLY A 116 -12.89 7.23 -21.07
N SER A 117 -13.07 6.22 -20.22
CA SER A 117 -14.37 5.72 -19.75
C SER A 117 -14.29 5.30 -18.28
N TYR A 118 -15.43 4.95 -17.67
CA TYR A 118 -15.49 4.42 -16.31
C TYR A 118 -14.53 3.23 -16.11
N LEU A 119 -14.49 2.29 -17.07
CA LEU A 119 -13.60 1.13 -17.01
C LEU A 119 -12.12 1.53 -17.02
N GLN A 120 -11.73 2.53 -17.82
CA GLN A 120 -10.35 3.07 -17.80
C GLN A 120 -9.99 3.61 -16.41
N GLY A 121 -10.93 4.30 -15.76
CA GLY A 121 -10.79 4.72 -14.38
C GLY A 121 -10.43 3.54 -13.48
N ARG A 122 -11.24 2.48 -13.51
CA ARG A 122 -11.02 1.29 -12.66
C ARG A 122 -9.69 0.58 -12.95
N LEU A 123 -9.28 0.50 -14.23
CA LEU A 123 -7.97 -0.04 -14.62
C LEU A 123 -6.81 0.75 -14.01
N ALA A 124 -6.86 2.08 -14.06
CA ALA A 124 -5.80 2.91 -13.51
C ALA A 124 -5.78 2.91 -11.97
N TRP A 125 -6.95 2.89 -11.31
CA TRP A 125 -7.02 2.68 -9.85
C TRP A 125 -6.40 1.34 -9.43
N ALA A 126 -6.74 0.26 -10.14
CA ALA A 126 -6.16 -1.06 -9.91
C ALA A 126 -4.64 -1.08 -10.16
N ALA A 127 -4.18 -0.40 -11.22
CA ALA A 127 -2.75 -0.25 -11.52
C ALA A 127 -2.01 0.51 -10.42
N GLY A 128 -2.60 1.58 -9.89
CA GLY A 128 -2.06 2.33 -8.75
C GLY A 128 -1.83 1.44 -7.52
N VAL A 129 -2.79 0.57 -7.19
CA VAL A 129 -2.66 -0.39 -6.08
C VAL A 129 -1.60 -1.45 -6.36
N ALA A 130 -1.49 -1.94 -7.59
CA ALA A 130 -0.42 -2.87 -7.97
C ALA A 130 0.97 -2.22 -7.85
N MET A 131 1.13 -0.98 -8.34
CA MET A 131 2.37 -0.23 -8.20
C MET A 131 2.70 0.01 -6.73
N ALA A 132 1.70 0.33 -5.90
CA ALA A 132 1.86 0.46 -4.46
C ALA A 132 2.41 -0.82 -3.84
N GLY A 133 1.84 -1.98 -4.18
CA GLY A 133 2.28 -3.29 -3.71
C GLY A 133 3.73 -3.60 -4.13
N TRP A 134 4.12 -3.32 -5.37
CA TRP A 134 5.51 -3.53 -5.82
C TRP A 134 6.51 -2.60 -5.12
N VAL A 135 6.16 -1.33 -4.89
CA VAL A 135 7.05 -0.35 -4.25
C VAL A 135 7.19 -0.59 -2.74
N SER A 136 6.13 -1.04 -2.07
CA SER A 136 6.07 -1.10 -0.61
C SER A 136 6.10 -2.51 -0.02
N GLY A 137 5.71 -3.53 -0.78
CA GLY A 137 5.47 -4.90 -0.30
C GLY A 137 6.71 -5.55 0.32
N GLY A 138 7.88 -5.43 -0.32
CA GLY A 138 9.13 -6.00 0.18
C GLY A 138 9.73 -5.27 1.40
N ILE A 139 9.16 -4.15 1.82
CA ILE A 139 9.69 -3.32 2.91
C ILE A 139 8.72 -3.30 4.10
N SER A 140 7.47 -2.92 3.85
CA SER A 140 6.43 -2.71 4.88
C SER A 140 5.38 -3.81 4.94
N GLY A 141 5.35 -4.70 3.94
CA GLY A 141 4.21 -5.60 3.67
C GLY A 141 3.17 -4.98 2.72
N GLY A 142 3.26 -3.67 2.44
CA GLY A 142 2.43 -2.98 1.46
C GLY A 142 0.96 -2.94 1.83
N HIS A 143 0.66 -2.48 3.05
CA HIS A 143 -0.71 -2.32 3.51
C HIS A 143 -1.42 -1.23 2.70
N CYS A 144 -0.79 -0.06 2.60
CA CYS A 144 -1.26 1.15 1.90
C CYS A 144 -2.74 1.51 2.17
N ASN A 145 -3.28 1.03 3.29
CA ASN A 145 -4.69 1.05 3.63
C ASN A 145 -4.88 0.84 5.15
N PRO A 146 -5.56 1.77 5.86
CA PRO A 146 -5.86 1.62 7.28
C PRO A 146 -6.65 0.35 7.62
N SER A 147 -7.63 -0.02 6.79
CA SER A 147 -8.45 -1.23 7.00
C SER A 147 -7.62 -2.50 6.94
N VAL A 148 -6.65 -2.56 6.01
CA VAL A 148 -5.68 -3.66 5.90
C VAL A 148 -4.76 -3.71 7.11
N THR A 149 -4.23 -2.56 7.52
CA THR A 149 -3.37 -2.43 8.69
C THR A 149 -4.05 -2.93 9.97
N ILE A 150 -5.32 -2.56 10.16
CA ILE A 150 -6.11 -2.97 11.32
C ILE A 150 -6.47 -4.46 11.25
N ALA A 151 -6.90 -4.97 10.09
CA ALA A 151 -7.22 -6.38 9.93
C ALA A 151 -6.00 -7.27 10.21
N LEU A 152 -4.82 -6.91 9.70
CA LEU A 152 -3.57 -7.63 9.99
C LEU A 152 -3.17 -7.56 11.48
N ALA A 153 -3.48 -6.46 12.16
CA ALA A 153 -3.26 -6.35 13.61
C ALA A 153 -4.22 -7.24 14.42
N CYS A 154 -5.44 -7.45 13.92
CA CYS A 154 -6.43 -8.34 14.53
C CYS A 154 -6.06 -9.82 14.33
N PHE A 155 -5.66 -10.21 13.12
CA PHE A 155 -5.61 -11.63 12.72
C PHE A 155 -4.22 -12.19 12.39
N ARG A 156 -3.21 -11.34 12.15
CA ARG A 156 -1.85 -11.77 11.75
C ARG A 156 -0.73 -11.17 12.61
N GLY A 157 -1.09 -10.64 13.78
CA GLY A 157 -0.12 -10.19 14.78
C GLY A 157 0.64 -8.91 14.41
N PHE A 158 0.14 -8.10 13.46
CA PHE A 158 0.79 -6.83 13.13
C PHE A 158 0.94 -5.95 14.39
N PRO A 159 2.15 -5.40 14.69
CA PRO A 159 2.40 -4.74 15.96
C PRO A 159 1.50 -3.52 16.17
N ARG A 160 0.68 -3.54 17.22
CA ARG A 160 -0.28 -2.46 17.53
C ARG A 160 0.34 -1.06 17.60
N ARG A 161 1.60 -0.97 18.07
CA ARG A 161 2.37 0.29 18.16
C ARG A 161 2.70 0.89 16.79
N LYS A 162 2.62 0.12 15.70
CA LYS A 162 2.92 0.56 14.33
C LYS A 162 1.66 0.96 13.55
N ILE A 163 0.47 0.65 14.05
CA ILE A 163 -0.81 0.99 13.39
C ILE A 163 -0.89 2.50 13.11
N LEU A 164 -0.74 3.33 14.14
CA LEU A 164 -0.86 4.78 13.98
C LEU A 164 0.23 5.37 13.07
N PRO A 165 1.54 5.03 13.23
CA PRO A 165 2.58 5.46 12.29
C PRO A 165 2.29 5.09 10.82
N PHE A 166 1.80 3.86 10.56
CA PHE A 166 1.44 3.42 9.21
C PHE A 166 0.28 4.26 8.65
N ILE A 167 -0.80 4.41 9.42
CA ILE A 167 -1.96 5.20 9.01
C ILE A 167 -1.58 6.65 8.69
N MET A 168 -0.75 7.28 9.54
CA MET A 168 -0.28 8.65 9.29
C MET A 168 0.56 8.73 8.01
N ALA A 169 1.45 7.76 7.78
CA ALA A 169 2.24 7.70 6.56
C ALA A 169 1.36 7.53 5.31
N GLN A 170 0.35 6.66 5.37
CA GLN A 170 -0.61 6.44 4.29
C GLN A 170 -1.39 7.73 3.96
N ILE A 171 -1.92 8.42 4.98
CA ILE A 171 -2.65 9.68 4.80
C ILE A 171 -1.75 10.75 4.19
N LEU A 172 -0.51 10.89 4.67
CA LEU A 172 0.46 11.85 4.13
C LEU A 172 0.83 11.53 2.67
N GLY A 173 1.02 10.24 2.36
CA GLY A 173 1.28 9.76 1.00
C GLY A 173 0.13 10.09 0.05
N ALA A 174 -1.10 9.75 0.44
CA ALA A 174 -2.31 10.08 -0.29
C ALA A 174 -2.46 11.59 -0.50
N THR A 175 -2.24 12.39 0.55
CA THR A 175 -2.30 13.86 0.48
C THR A 175 -1.31 14.40 -0.55
N MET A 176 -0.04 13.95 -0.50
CA MET A 176 0.99 14.42 -1.43
C MET A 176 0.70 13.98 -2.88
N GLY A 177 0.23 12.75 -3.07
CA GLY A 177 -0.17 12.25 -4.39
C GLY A 177 -1.28 13.11 -4.99
N SER A 178 -2.31 13.42 -4.20
CA SER A 178 -3.40 14.29 -4.63
C SER A 178 -2.97 15.72 -4.90
N LEU A 179 -2.07 16.30 -4.09
CA LEU A 179 -1.54 17.64 -4.36
C LEU A 179 -0.78 17.71 -5.70
N LEU A 180 0.00 16.68 -6.03
CA LEU A 180 0.70 16.63 -7.32
C LEU A 180 -0.25 16.42 -8.50
N VAL A 181 -1.27 15.55 -8.36
CA VAL A 181 -2.31 15.41 -9.39
C VAL A 181 -3.05 16.74 -9.58
N TYR A 182 -3.41 17.42 -8.50
CA TYR A 182 -4.05 18.72 -8.55
C TYR A 182 -3.16 19.74 -9.26
N ALA A 183 -1.88 19.85 -8.87
CA ALA A 183 -0.93 20.76 -9.49
C ALA A 183 -0.75 20.49 -10.99
N ASN A 184 -0.70 19.21 -11.38
CA ASN A 184 -0.59 18.80 -12.79
C ASN A 184 -1.83 19.20 -13.61
N ASN A 185 -3.01 19.27 -12.99
CA ASN A 185 -4.28 19.52 -13.66
C ASN A 185 -4.88 20.91 -13.35
N VAL A 186 -4.16 21.79 -12.66
CA VAL A 186 -4.71 23.04 -12.08
C VAL A 186 -5.42 23.91 -13.12
N ALA A 187 -4.83 24.08 -14.30
CA ALA A 187 -5.42 24.89 -15.37
C ALA A 187 -6.72 24.30 -15.93
N HIS A 188 -6.81 22.96 -16.00
CA HIS A 188 -8.01 22.28 -16.45
C HIS A 188 -9.09 22.28 -15.38
N ILE A 189 -8.72 22.11 -14.12
CA ILE A 189 -9.62 22.24 -12.97
C ILE A 189 -10.22 23.64 -12.92
N GLU A 190 -9.40 24.70 -13.03
CA GLU A 190 -9.87 26.09 -13.06
C GLU A 190 -10.87 26.34 -14.19
N ARG A 191 -10.56 25.85 -15.40
CA ARG A 191 -11.47 25.98 -16.53
C ARG A 191 -12.79 25.23 -16.31
N PHE A 192 -12.73 24.02 -15.77
CA PHE A 192 -13.91 23.20 -15.47
C PHE A 192 -14.80 23.86 -14.41
N GLU A 193 -14.19 24.50 -13.42
CA GLU A 193 -14.87 25.26 -12.35
C GLU A 193 -15.27 26.69 -12.76
N GLY A 194 -15.06 27.07 -14.03
CA GLY A 194 -15.52 28.34 -14.61
C GLY A 194 -14.58 29.55 -14.43
N ASN A 195 -13.31 29.33 -14.08
CA ASN A 195 -12.27 30.37 -13.88
C ASN A 195 -12.64 31.44 -12.82
N THR A 196 -13.53 31.10 -11.88
CA THR A 196 -14.02 32.04 -10.87
C THR A 196 -13.13 32.10 -9.62
N GLY A 197 -12.17 31.16 -9.49
CA GLY A 197 -11.41 30.93 -8.26
C GLY A 197 -12.23 30.30 -7.13
N HIS A 198 -13.53 30.06 -7.34
CA HIS A 198 -14.41 29.43 -6.38
C HIS A 198 -14.27 27.90 -6.43
N ARG A 199 -13.80 27.30 -5.34
CA ARG A 199 -13.66 25.85 -5.20
C ARG A 199 -14.91 25.27 -4.53
N SER A 200 -15.61 24.39 -5.24
CA SER A 200 -16.86 23.78 -4.77
C SER A 200 -16.70 22.30 -4.52
N VAL A 201 -17.32 21.78 -3.46
CA VAL A 201 -17.27 20.34 -3.12
C VAL A 201 -18.42 19.56 -3.73
N THR A 202 -19.55 20.22 -3.96
CA THR A 202 -20.74 19.65 -4.57
C THR A 202 -21.22 20.53 -5.73
N GLY A 203 -22.05 19.95 -6.60
CA GLY A 203 -22.63 20.65 -7.75
C GLY A 203 -22.03 20.25 -9.10
N PRO A 204 -22.60 20.76 -10.21
CA PRO A 204 -22.33 20.26 -11.57
C PRO A 204 -20.92 20.57 -12.07
N THR A 205 -20.27 21.60 -11.51
CA THR A 205 -18.91 22.00 -11.87
C THR A 205 -17.90 21.62 -10.79
N SER A 206 -18.29 20.90 -9.73
CA SER A 206 -17.35 20.49 -8.70
C SER A 206 -16.36 19.46 -9.23
N THR A 207 -15.09 19.63 -8.89
CA THR A 207 -14.03 18.67 -9.22
C THR A 207 -13.57 17.85 -8.02
N ALA A 208 -14.18 18.05 -6.84
CA ALA A 208 -13.79 17.36 -5.61
C ALA A 208 -13.94 15.83 -5.72
N GLY A 209 -14.97 15.37 -6.45
CA GLY A 209 -15.23 13.95 -6.72
C GLY A 209 -14.17 13.25 -7.54
N PHE A 210 -13.22 13.98 -8.13
CA PHE A 210 -12.10 13.37 -8.85
C PHE A 210 -11.00 12.88 -7.89
N PHE A 211 -11.03 13.37 -6.65
CA PHE A 211 -9.97 13.14 -5.67
C PHE A 211 -10.43 12.21 -4.55
N PHE A 212 -11.61 12.44 -3.99
CA PHE A 212 -12.20 11.62 -2.94
C PHE A 212 -13.63 11.19 -3.28
N THR A 213 -14.20 10.31 -2.46
CA THR A 213 -15.46 9.64 -2.78
C THR A 213 -16.70 10.37 -2.28
N PHE A 214 -17.79 10.22 -3.03
CA PHE A 214 -19.13 10.67 -2.70
C PHE A 214 -20.10 9.49 -2.85
N PRO A 215 -21.21 9.48 -2.10
CA PRO A 215 -22.31 8.58 -2.40
C PRO A 215 -22.95 8.96 -3.75
N SER A 216 -23.47 7.98 -4.49
CA SER A 216 -24.25 8.24 -5.69
C SER A 216 -25.53 9.03 -5.34
N PRO A 217 -26.07 9.83 -6.28
CA PRO A 217 -27.34 10.54 -6.06
C PRO A 217 -28.44 9.62 -5.55
N ASP A 218 -29.24 10.12 -4.62
CA ASP A 218 -30.38 9.43 -4.00
C ASP A 218 -30.05 8.15 -3.21
N LEU A 219 -28.76 7.84 -2.98
CA LEU A 219 -28.36 6.69 -2.18
C LEU A 219 -28.60 6.97 -0.69
N SER A 220 -29.37 6.09 -0.03
CA SER A 220 -29.59 6.21 1.41
C SER A 220 -28.29 6.04 2.20
N PHE A 221 -28.20 6.67 3.37
CA PHE A 221 -27.06 6.51 4.29
C PHE A 221 -26.76 5.04 4.60
N SER A 222 -27.78 4.23 4.89
CA SER A 222 -27.62 2.80 5.17
C SER A 222 -27.10 2.01 3.97
N SER A 223 -27.56 2.35 2.77
CA SER A 223 -27.09 1.70 1.54
C SER A 223 -25.63 2.06 1.24
N ALA A 224 -25.23 3.31 1.48
CA ALA A 224 -23.84 3.74 1.33
C ALA A 224 -22.92 2.96 2.29
N VAL A 225 -23.27 2.94 3.58
CA VAL A 225 -22.52 2.19 4.62
C VAL A 225 -22.41 0.71 4.26
N PHE A 226 -23.51 0.08 3.82
CA PHE A 226 -23.49 -1.33 3.44
C PHE A 226 -22.62 -1.58 2.20
N SER A 227 -22.69 -0.71 1.19
CA SER A 227 -21.89 -0.83 -0.03
C SER A 227 -20.38 -0.82 0.28
N GLU A 228 -19.96 0.10 1.14
CA GLU A 228 -18.56 0.26 1.53
C GLU A 228 -18.07 -0.90 2.42
N PHE A 229 -18.92 -1.30 3.37
CA PHE A 229 -18.71 -2.48 4.21
C PHE A 229 -18.53 -3.73 3.35
N LEU A 230 -19.41 -3.96 2.37
CA LEU A 230 -19.37 -5.12 1.49
C LEU A 230 -18.10 -5.12 0.62
N ALA A 231 -17.81 -4.01 -0.04
CA ALA A 231 -16.62 -3.89 -0.90
C ALA A 231 -15.33 -4.14 -0.11
N THR A 232 -15.22 -3.58 1.11
CA THR A 232 -14.03 -3.79 1.95
C THR A 232 -13.98 -5.20 2.55
N SER A 233 -15.13 -5.82 2.84
CA SER A 233 -15.18 -7.23 3.26
C SER A 233 -14.62 -8.15 2.18
N ILE A 234 -15.04 -7.97 0.93
CA ILE A 234 -14.52 -8.74 -0.20
C ILE A 234 -13.03 -8.46 -0.41
N LEU A 235 -12.59 -7.19 -0.33
CA LEU A 235 -11.17 -6.85 -0.42
C LEU A 235 -10.35 -7.66 0.58
N LEU A 236 -10.71 -7.61 1.87
CA LEU A 236 -9.91 -8.23 2.92
C LEU A 236 -9.99 -9.75 2.94
N PHE A 237 -11.14 -10.32 2.57
CA PHE A 237 -11.28 -11.75 2.37
C PHE A 237 -10.27 -12.26 1.33
N VAL A 238 -10.18 -11.58 0.18
CA VAL A 238 -9.27 -11.99 -0.89
C VAL A 238 -7.81 -11.63 -0.59
N VAL A 239 -7.53 -10.49 0.07
CA VAL A 239 -6.17 -10.16 0.54
C VAL A 239 -5.61 -11.26 1.44
N PHE A 240 -6.43 -11.77 2.36
CA PHE A 240 -6.04 -12.87 3.25
C PHE A 240 -5.81 -14.17 2.47
N ALA A 241 -6.67 -14.46 1.48
CA ALA A 241 -6.47 -15.61 0.59
C ALA A 241 -5.16 -15.53 -0.21
N LEU A 242 -4.82 -14.35 -0.76
CA LEU A 242 -3.61 -14.16 -1.55
C LEU A 242 -2.33 -14.17 -0.71
N ALA A 243 -2.43 -13.83 0.58
CA ALA A 243 -1.33 -13.87 1.53
C ALA A 243 -1.12 -15.25 2.16
N ASP A 244 -2.11 -16.15 2.06
CA ASP A 244 -2.08 -17.48 2.66
C ASP A 244 -1.18 -18.44 1.86
N THR A 245 -0.03 -18.78 2.44
CA THR A 245 0.94 -19.69 1.82
C THR A 245 0.47 -21.14 1.77
N ALA A 246 -0.58 -21.51 2.51
CA ALA A 246 -1.18 -22.84 2.47
C ALA A 246 -2.33 -22.96 1.45
N ASN A 247 -2.71 -21.84 0.80
CA ASN A 247 -3.69 -21.81 -0.28
C ASN A 247 -2.98 -21.56 -1.63
N LEU A 248 -3.75 -21.24 -2.69
CA LEU A 248 -3.23 -20.89 -4.01
C LEU A 248 -2.59 -19.48 -4.00
N ASN A 249 -1.45 -19.35 -3.32
CA ASN A 249 -0.71 -18.11 -3.27
C ASN A 249 -0.06 -17.78 -4.63
N PRO A 250 -0.10 -16.51 -5.08
CA PRO A 250 0.59 -16.12 -6.30
C PRO A 250 2.11 -16.37 -6.20
N PRO A 251 2.79 -16.69 -7.32
CA PRO A 251 4.25 -16.75 -7.36
C PRO A 251 4.88 -15.49 -6.74
N LYS A 252 6.02 -15.65 -6.05
CA LYS A 252 6.70 -14.52 -5.38
C LYS A 252 6.91 -13.34 -6.32
N GLY A 253 6.47 -12.15 -5.89
CA GLY A 253 6.58 -10.91 -6.66
C GLY A 253 5.40 -10.63 -7.60
N THR A 254 4.44 -11.55 -7.73
CA THR A 254 3.23 -11.36 -8.56
C THR A 254 1.97 -11.04 -7.74
N GLN A 255 2.07 -11.04 -6.41
CA GLN A 255 0.98 -10.63 -5.51
C GLN A 255 0.38 -9.25 -5.87
N PRO A 256 1.18 -8.22 -6.24
CA PRO A 256 0.59 -6.93 -6.63
C PRO A 256 -0.24 -7.01 -7.92
N PHE A 257 0.07 -7.92 -8.84
CA PHE A 257 -0.77 -8.19 -10.01
C PHE A 257 -2.06 -8.92 -9.64
N ALA A 258 -2.03 -9.85 -8.68
CA ALA A 258 -3.27 -10.43 -8.17
C ALA A 258 -4.16 -9.33 -7.52
N MET A 259 -3.55 -8.40 -6.79
CA MET A 259 -4.28 -7.24 -6.24
C MET A 259 -4.87 -6.34 -7.33
N PHE A 260 -4.20 -6.13 -8.47
CA PHE A 260 -4.77 -5.44 -9.62
C PHE A 260 -6.13 -6.06 -10.01
N ILE A 261 -6.19 -7.39 -10.14
CA ILE A 261 -7.40 -8.10 -10.56
C ILE A 261 -8.52 -7.90 -9.53
N VAL A 262 -8.20 -8.03 -8.24
CA VAL A 262 -9.17 -7.82 -7.14
C VAL A 262 -9.75 -6.41 -7.17
N LEU A 263 -8.89 -5.40 -7.27
CA LEU A 263 -9.32 -4.00 -7.25
C LEU A 263 -10.09 -3.62 -8.52
N LEU A 264 -9.69 -4.15 -9.67
CA LEU A 264 -10.44 -3.98 -10.91
C LEU A 264 -11.84 -4.58 -10.78
N GLY A 265 -11.94 -5.80 -10.24
CA GLY A 265 -13.21 -6.48 -10.00
C GLY A 265 -14.12 -5.68 -9.06
N ILE A 266 -13.61 -5.24 -7.92
CA ILE A 266 -14.37 -4.42 -6.96
C ILE A 266 -14.82 -3.10 -7.60
N GLY A 267 -13.91 -2.36 -8.24
CA GLY A 267 -14.24 -1.07 -8.84
C GLY A 267 -15.25 -1.17 -9.99
N ALA A 268 -15.17 -2.25 -10.78
CA ALA A 268 -16.08 -2.49 -11.90
C ALA A 268 -17.46 -3.01 -11.47
N SER A 269 -17.58 -3.67 -10.32
CA SER A 269 -18.84 -4.32 -9.88
C SER A 269 -19.54 -3.62 -8.71
N LEU A 270 -18.78 -3.06 -7.77
CA LEU A 270 -19.28 -2.45 -6.52
C LEU A 270 -19.02 -0.94 -6.46
N GLY A 271 -18.47 -0.35 -7.53
CA GLY A 271 -17.94 0.99 -7.46
C GLY A 271 -18.92 2.14 -7.66
N TYR A 272 -20.08 1.91 -8.29
CA TYR A 272 -21.01 2.98 -8.63
C TYR A 272 -21.61 3.68 -7.40
N ASN A 273 -22.02 2.91 -6.39
CA ASN A 273 -22.77 3.42 -5.24
C ASN A 273 -21.96 4.42 -4.39
N THR A 274 -20.68 4.15 -4.13
CA THR A 274 -19.87 4.94 -3.18
C THR A 274 -18.49 5.29 -3.69
N GLY A 275 -18.15 4.91 -4.92
CA GLY A 275 -16.79 5.08 -5.45
C GLY A 275 -15.76 4.12 -4.84
N TYR A 276 -16.20 3.07 -4.12
CA TYR A 276 -15.36 2.02 -3.49
C TYR A 276 -14.13 2.61 -2.80
N ALA A 277 -14.35 3.50 -1.83
CA ALA A 277 -13.25 4.12 -1.10
C ALA A 277 -12.31 3.07 -0.49
N ILE A 278 -12.89 2.07 0.20
CA ILE A 278 -12.35 0.85 0.83
C ILE A 278 -11.09 1.05 1.69
N ASN A 279 -10.72 2.32 1.88
CA ASN A 279 -9.44 2.80 2.37
C ASN A 279 -9.61 4.24 2.85
N GLY A 280 -9.64 4.41 4.18
CA GLY A 280 -9.79 5.73 4.80
C GLY A 280 -8.67 6.71 4.45
N ALA A 281 -7.43 6.23 4.22
CA ALA A 281 -6.32 7.11 3.84
C ALA A 281 -6.44 7.62 2.39
N ARG A 282 -6.90 6.75 1.47
CA ARG A 282 -7.19 7.09 0.07
C ARG A 282 -8.29 8.13 -0.08
N ASP A 283 -9.15 8.28 0.91
CA ASP A 283 -10.23 9.27 0.91
C ASP A 283 -9.88 10.51 1.75
N THR A 284 -9.23 10.35 2.90
CA THR A 284 -8.84 11.45 3.80
C THR A 284 -7.70 12.30 3.22
N GLY A 285 -6.68 11.67 2.63
CA GLY A 285 -5.53 12.39 2.08
C GLY A 285 -5.93 13.43 1.02
N PRO A 286 -6.72 13.06 0.01
CA PRO A 286 -7.22 14.03 -0.96
C PRO A 286 -8.13 15.10 -0.36
N ARG A 287 -8.91 14.80 0.69
CA ARG A 287 -9.68 15.84 1.40
C ARG A 287 -8.77 16.87 2.06
N ILE A 288 -7.67 16.45 2.69
CA ILE A 288 -6.66 17.36 3.22
C ILE A 288 -6.06 18.20 2.08
N ALA A 289 -5.69 17.57 0.97
CA ALA A 289 -5.13 18.28 -0.18
C ALA A 289 -6.09 19.35 -0.71
N LEU A 290 -7.35 19.01 -0.95
CA LEU A 290 -8.34 19.96 -1.46
C LEU A 290 -8.72 21.03 -0.44
N TRP A 291 -8.76 20.69 0.86
CA TRP A 291 -8.92 21.69 1.92
C TRP A 291 -7.83 22.76 1.86
N LEU A 292 -6.57 22.35 1.69
CA LEU A 292 -5.43 23.27 1.53
C LEU A 292 -5.52 24.10 0.25
N MET A 293 -6.16 23.58 -0.80
CA MET A 293 -6.38 24.29 -2.08
C MET A 293 -7.63 25.18 -2.09
N GLY A 294 -8.30 25.36 -0.95
CA GLY A 294 -9.39 26.34 -0.80
C GLY A 294 -10.80 25.80 -1.00
N TYR A 295 -11.01 24.47 -1.07
CA TYR A 295 -12.35 23.86 -1.14
C TYR A 295 -13.18 24.03 0.14
N GLY A 296 -12.59 24.61 1.18
CA GLY A 296 -13.30 24.95 2.42
C GLY A 296 -13.68 23.72 3.25
N LYS A 297 -14.50 23.96 4.28
CA LYS A 297 -14.84 22.94 5.29
C LYS A 297 -15.78 21.86 4.75
N GLU A 298 -16.44 22.10 3.62
CA GLU A 298 -17.41 21.18 3.03
C GLU A 298 -16.79 19.83 2.64
N VAL A 299 -15.48 19.75 2.38
CA VAL A 299 -14.77 18.48 2.15
C VAL A 299 -14.90 17.51 3.34
N TRP A 300 -15.19 18.02 4.54
CA TRP A 300 -15.37 17.26 5.77
C TRP A 300 -16.83 17.11 6.18
N THR A 301 -17.68 18.08 5.88
CA THR A 301 -19.03 18.16 6.44
C THR A 301 -20.14 17.70 5.51
N HIS A 302 -19.89 17.53 4.20
CA HIS A 302 -20.93 17.04 3.28
C HIS A 302 -21.46 15.67 3.71
N ASP A 303 -22.72 15.43 3.34
CA ASP A 303 -23.44 14.18 3.55
C ASP A 303 -23.33 13.66 4.99
N GLY A 304 -23.29 14.58 5.97
CA GLY A 304 -23.28 14.25 7.39
C GLY A 304 -21.98 13.59 7.87
N TRP A 305 -20.82 14.14 7.51
CA TRP A 305 -19.50 13.59 7.83
C TRP A 305 -19.22 12.26 7.12
N TYR A 306 -19.61 12.17 5.84
CA TYR A 306 -19.50 10.95 5.03
C TYR A 306 -18.12 10.27 5.11
N TRP A 307 -17.04 11.06 5.10
CA TRP A 307 -15.66 10.56 5.21
C TRP A 307 -15.42 9.66 6.43
N LEU A 308 -16.06 9.97 7.56
CA LEU A 308 -15.89 9.23 8.81
C LEU A 308 -16.68 7.93 8.81
N TRP A 309 -17.97 7.99 8.46
CA TRP A 309 -18.84 6.83 8.57
C TRP A 309 -18.54 5.79 7.50
N ASN A 310 -18.22 6.23 6.29
CA ASN A 310 -18.15 5.35 5.15
C ASN A 310 -16.71 4.88 4.85
N PRO A 311 -15.80 5.70 4.29
CA PRO A 311 -14.40 5.32 4.05
C PRO A 311 -13.61 4.82 5.26
N TRP A 312 -13.96 5.25 6.47
CA TRP A 312 -13.32 4.81 7.72
C TRP A 312 -14.11 3.70 8.43
N LEU A 313 -15.23 4.02 9.06
CA LEU A 313 -15.88 3.08 9.98
C LEU A 313 -16.45 1.86 9.24
N ALA A 314 -17.19 2.07 8.14
CA ALA A 314 -17.75 0.97 7.35
C ALA A 314 -16.63 0.12 6.72
N SER A 315 -15.59 0.76 6.17
CA SER A 315 -14.43 0.04 5.60
C SER A 315 -13.69 -0.79 6.65
N ILE A 316 -13.42 -0.24 7.84
CA ILE A 316 -12.71 -0.98 8.90
C ILE A 316 -13.56 -2.15 9.38
N ALA A 317 -14.87 -1.91 9.63
CA ALA A 317 -15.79 -2.96 10.02
C ALA A 317 -15.86 -4.07 8.97
N GLY A 318 -16.01 -3.71 7.69
CA GLY A 318 -16.00 -4.64 6.57
C GLY A 318 -14.70 -5.40 6.48
N GLY A 319 -13.56 -4.72 6.59
CA GLY A 319 -12.24 -5.34 6.52
C GLY A 319 -12.01 -6.39 7.61
N VAL A 320 -12.42 -6.08 8.86
CA VAL A 320 -12.35 -7.03 9.97
C VAL A 320 -13.28 -8.23 9.76
N VAL A 321 -14.50 -7.99 9.27
CA VAL A 321 -15.45 -9.08 8.98
C VAL A 321 -14.97 -9.96 7.82
N GLY A 322 -14.47 -9.37 6.74
CA GLY A 322 -13.93 -10.09 5.58
C GLY A 322 -12.74 -10.98 5.96
N ALA A 323 -11.77 -10.41 6.67
CA ALA A 323 -10.62 -11.16 7.19
C ALA A 323 -11.06 -12.28 8.16
N GLY A 324 -11.97 -11.97 9.10
CA GLY A 324 -12.52 -12.94 10.03
C GLY A 324 -13.28 -14.08 9.33
N THR A 325 -14.02 -13.77 8.27
CA THR A 325 -14.74 -14.77 7.46
C THR A 325 -13.74 -15.71 6.78
N TYR A 326 -12.65 -15.21 6.21
CA TYR A 326 -11.60 -16.06 5.67
C TYR A 326 -10.98 -16.94 6.76
N ASP A 327 -10.67 -16.36 7.92
CA ASP A 327 -10.07 -17.07 9.05
C ASP A 327 -10.93 -18.19 9.62
N VAL A 328 -12.25 -17.98 9.69
CA VAL A 328 -13.21 -18.94 10.25
C VAL A 328 -13.47 -20.11 9.29
N PHE A 329 -13.58 -19.83 7.99
CA PHE A 329 -14.13 -20.80 7.03
C PHE A 329 -13.11 -21.40 6.08
N VAL A 330 -11.96 -20.76 5.85
CA VAL A 330 -10.98 -21.19 4.83
C VAL A 330 -9.59 -21.39 5.43
N TYR A 331 -9.11 -20.43 6.22
CA TYR A 331 -7.77 -20.49 6.78
C TYR A 331 -7.65 -21.59 7.83
N SER A 332 -6.56 -22.36 7.78
CA SER A 332 -6.26 -23.41 8.76
C SER A 332 -4.98 -23.15 9.58
N GLY A 333 -4.34 -21.99 9.40
CA GLY A 333 -3.10 -21.65 10.10
C GLY A 333 -3.32 -21.40 11.59
N VAL A 334 -2.40 -21.92 12.42
CA VAL A 334 -2.45 -21.89 13.89
C VAL A 334 -2.22 -20.50 14.50
N ASP A 335 -1.71 -19.57 13.71
CA ASP A 335 -1.44 -18.17 14.05
C ASP A 335 -2.68 -17.27 13.99
N SER A 336 -3.81 -17.77 13.45
CA SER A 336 -5.08 -17.08 13.55
C SER A 336 -5.64 -17.10 14.99
N PRO A 337 -6.24 -16.00 15.48
CA PRO A 337 -6.98 -15.97 16.74
C PRO A 337 -8.09 -17.03 16.86
N VAL A 338 -8.67 -17.45 15.74
CA VAL A 338 -9.80 -18.39 15.69
C VAL A 338 -9.33 -19.85 15.69
N ASN A 339 -8.18 -20.12 15.07
CA ASN A 339 -7.63 -21.48 14.91
C ASN A 339 -6.56 -21.84 15.94
N LYS A 340 -6.46 -21.10 17.05
CA LYS A 340 -5.45 -21.35 18.08
C LYS A 340 -5.58 -22.79 18.63
N PRO A 341 -4.48 -23.56 18.66
CA PRO A 341 -4.52 -24.91 19.23
C PRO A 341 -4.88 -24.82 20.71
N LYS A 342 -5.72 -25.76 21.18
CA LYS A 342 -5.99 -25.91 22.61
C LYS A 342 -4.67 -26.21 23.31
N GLN A 343 -4.19 -25.28 24.15
CA GLN A 343 -3.08 -25.58 25.05
C GLN A 343 -3.52 -26.75 25.94
N LYS A 344 -2.87 -27.92 25.80
CA LYS A 344 -3.02 -28.98 26.79
C LYS A 344 -2.58 -28.37 28.12
N ARG A 345 -3.49 -28.31 29.08
CA ARG A 345 -3.19 -27.91 30.47
C ARG A 345 -2.41 -29.05 31.13
N GLY A 346 -1.19 -29.29 30.64
CA GLY A 346 -0.20 -30.15 31.24
C GLY A 346 0.47 -29.36 32.35
N ARG A 347 0.19 -29.76 33.57
CA ARG A 347 0.89 -29.34 34.79
C ARG A 347 2.40 -29.52 34.57
N VAL A 348 3.13 -28.43 34.33
CA VAL A 348 4.59 -28.41 34.48
C VAL A 348 4.85 -28.14 35.95
N ASP A 349 4.75 -29.19 36.76
CA ASP A 349 5.44 -29.22 38.03
C ASP A 349 6.91 -29.53 37.70
N GLY A 350 7.79 -28.54 37.87
CA GLY A 350 9.22 -28.79 38.08
C GLY A 350 10.14 -28.73 36.86
N TYR A 351 11.09 -27.80 36.97
CA TYR A 351 12.44 -27.77 36.39
C TYR A 351 12.63 -27.51 34.89
N GLY A 352 13.41 -26.45 34.64
CA GLY A 352 14.52 -26.51 33.69
C GLY A 352 14.33 -25.71 32.41
N ALA A 353 15.07 -24.62 32.29
CA ALA A 353 15.44 -24.07 30.99
C ALA A 353 16.16 -25.14 30.16
N LEU A 354 15.79 -25.31 28.89
CA LEU A 354 16.60 -25.92 27.84
C LEU A 354 16.32 -25.10 26.57
N THR A 355 17.11 -24.08 26.26
CA THR A 355 18.34 -24.11 25.44
C THR A 355 18.16 -24.71 24.06
N GLN A 356 18.73 -23.99 23.09
CA GLN A 356 19.00 -24.36 21.71
C GLN A 356 19.68 -25.73 21.60
N ASP A 357 19.64 -26.25 20.38
CA ASP A 357 20.41 -27.37 19.82
C ASP A 357 19.69 -28.72 19.85
N GLU A 358 18.98 -29.00 18.76
CA GLU A 358 18.77 -30.37 18.23
C GLU A 358 18.36 -30.28 16.75
N GLU A 359 19.28 -29.81 15.91
CA GLU A 359 19.24 -30.02 14.46
C GLU A 359 20.60 -30.58 14.02
N GLU A 360 21.01 -31.69 14.64
CA GLU A 360 22.14 -32.49 14.19
C GLU A 360 21.95 -33.95 14.65
N ASN A 361 21.39 -34.76 13.74
CA ASN A 361 21.57 -36.22 13.57
C ASN A 361 20.26 -36.91 13.15
N GLY A 362 20.19 -37.24 11.86
CA GLY A 362 19.09 -38.05 11.31
C GLY A 362 19.35 -38.58 9.91
N VAL A 363 20.61 -38.84 9.54
CA VAL A 363 20.93 -39.78 8.46
C VAL A 363 21.08 -41.15 9.11
N ARG A 364 20.14 -42.07 8.86
CA ARG A 364 20.41 -43.50 8.75
C ARG A 364 19.28 -44.21 8.03
N GLU A 365 19.72 -45.00 7.07
CA GLU A 365 18.99 -45.88 6.17
C GLU A 365 18.17 -46.92 6.94
N GLU A 366 17.01 -47.30 6.38
CA GLU A 366 16.43 -48.64 6.59
C GLU A 366 16.09 -49.27 5.24
N VAL A 367 16.91 -50.29 4.93
CA VAL A 367 16.67 -51.58 4.25
C VAL A 367 15.92 -51.62 2.92
#